data_AF-A0A535BM99-F1
#
_entry.id   AF-A0A535BM99-F1
#
_cell.length_a   1.000
_cell.length_b   1.000
_cell.length_c   1.000
_cell.angle_alpha   90.00
_cell.angle_beta   90.00
_cell.angle_gamma   90.00
#
_symmetry.space_group_name_H-M   'P 1'
#
loop_
_entity.id
_entity.type
_entity.pdbx_description
1 polymer ?
#
loop_
_entity_poly.entity_id
_entity_poly.type
_entity_poly.pdbx_seq_one_letter_code
_entity_poly.pdbx_strand_id
1 'polypeptide(L)'
;MESLVYRHNRITRLTHWINAVALLVLFMSGLQIFNAFPELHWGSKAEPDEAFFSIAATSEDAEVRGYTHLFGLKFDTTGLLGVQNTATGPSPRAFPSWITIPGYFWLAGGRRWHFFFGWIFTINGVLYFLYNVLNGHMRKFLFTLKDAIQVPAMIAYYLRLRRESPQKGEYNPLQKMAYTSVFVILTPLVLLSGLAMSPQLDIAFNWLPAAFAGRQSARTVHFILAFGFLFFTFGHVFMVLTTGFLNNMRSMVTGWHNDKIAPTIEVAPETPVAPSPTAPSLSIEGEGKGEEEPENMASHQTSEPELKADAQENPKDEGGVNEKSKS
;
A
#
# COMPACT_ATOMS: atom_id res chain seq x y z
N MET A 1 -6.31 -32.57 -7.12
CA MET A 1 -5.59 -32.45 -5.82
C MET A 1 -5.43 -30.98 -5.50
N GLU A 2 -5.78 -30.57 -4.29
CA GLU A 2 -5.53 -29.21 -3.79
C GLU A 2 -4.04 -29.06 -3.52
N SER A 3 -3.35 -28.13 -4.19
CA SER A 3 -1.93 -27.86 -3.94
C SER A 3 -1.76 -26.60 -3.10
N LEU A 4 -0.86 -26.67 -2.13
CA LEU A 4 -0.50 -25.53 -1.30
C LEU A 4 0.65 -24.76 -1.97
N VAL A 5 0.39 -23.52 -2.36
CA VAL A 5 1.38 -22.61 -2.94
C VAL A 5 1.73 -21.54 -1.90
N TYR A 6 3.02 -21.33 -1.66
CA TYR A 6 3.48 -20.30 -0.75
C TYR A 6 3.42 -18.92 -1.43
N ARG A 7 2.54 -18.02 -0.94
CA ARG A 7 2.28 -16.71 -1.57
C ARG A 7 2.81 -15.52 -0.79
N HIS A 8 2.81 -15.57 0.54
CA HIS A 8 3.21 -14.42 1.37
C HIS A 8 4.32 -14.79 2.33
N ASN A 9 5.43 -14.05 2.25
CA ASN A 9 6.56 -14.25 3.15
C ASN A 9 6.21 -13.83 4.60
N ARG A 10 7.00 -14.30 5.58
CA ARG A 10 6.75 -14.02 7.01
C ARG A 10 6.77 -12.53 7.34
N ILE A 11 7.66 -11.78 6.70
CA ILE A 11 7.85 -10.34 6.94
C ILE A 11 6.61 -9.57 6.51
N THR A 12 6.14 -9.76 5.27
CA THR A 12 4.91 -9.16 4.74
C THR A 12 3.69 -9.46 5.60
N ARG A 13 3.56 -10.71 6.10
CA ARG A 13 2.43 -11.06 6.99
C ARG A 13 2.52 -10.32 8.32
N LEU A 14 3.70 -10.30 8.95
CA LEU A 14 3.91 -9.62 10.21
C LEU A 14 3.66 -8.11 10.08
N THR A 15 4.26 -7.46 9.08
CA THR A 15 4.11 -6.02 8.85
C THR A 15 2.66 -5.68 8.51
N HIS A 16 1.95 -6.54 7.78
CA HIS A 16 0.53 -6.38 7.50
C HIS A 16 -0.33 -6.38 8.76
N TRP A 17 -0.18 -7.38 9.65
CA TRP A 17 -0.99 -7.47 10.87
C TRP A 17 -0.68 -6.34 11.86
N ILE A 18 0.59 -5.93 11.97
CA ILE A 18 0.97 -4.74 12.74
C ILE A 18 0.26 -3.50 12.19
N ASN A 19 0.28 -3.30 10.87
CA ASN A 19 -0.39 -2.16 10.23
C ASN A 19 -1.90 -2.21 10.42
N ALA A 20 -2.54 -3.37 10.32
CA ALA A 20 -3.98 -3.52 10.50
C ALA A 20 -4.42 -3.08 11.91
N VAL A 21 -3.70 -3.52 12.95
CA VAL A 21 -3.96 -3.11 14.33
C VAL A 21 -3.64 -1.62 14.53
N ALA A 22 -2.51 -1.15 14.00
CA ALA A 22 -2.10 0.24 14.14
C ALA A 22 -3.09 1.21 13.48
N LEU A 23 -3.53 0.93 12.26
CA LEU A 23 -4.50 1.76 11.54
C LEU A 23 -5.85 1.82 12.26
N LEU A 24 -6.31 0.70 12.83
CA LEU A 24 -7.54 0.68 13.63
C LEU A 24 -7.45 1.63 14.83
N VAL A 25 -6.38 1.51 15.62
CA VAL A 25 -6.19 2.35 16.82
C VAL A 25 -5.93 3.80 16.44
N LEU A 26 -5.15 4.06 15.38
CA LEU A 26 -4.89 5.39 14.85
C LEU A 26 -6.17 6.09 14.42
N PHE A 27 -7.04 5.40 13.69
CA PHE A 27 -8.31 5.97 13.25
C PHE A 27 -9.20 6.32 14.44
N MET A 28 -9.44 5.38 15.35
CA MET A 28 -10.30 5.60 16.52
C MET A 28 -9.75 6.67 17.48
N SER A 29 -8.43 6.72 17.68
CA SER A 29 -7.79 7.78 18.47
C SER A 29 -7.74 9.12 17.75
N GLY A 30 -7.67 9.12 16.41
CA GLY A 30 -7.78 10.32 15.57
C GLY A 30 -9.16 10.96 15.68
N LEU A 31 -10.23 10.17 15.63
CA LEU A 31 -11.60 10.65 15.90
C LEU A 31 -11.73 11.26 17.29
N GLN A 32 -11.01 10.71 18.28
CA GLN A 32 -10.99 11.25 19.63
C GLN A 32 -10.27 12.59 19.73
N ILE A 33 -9.20 12.78 18.97
CA ILE A 33 -8.51 14.07 18.88
C ILE A 33 -9.41 15.09 18.17
N PHE A 34 -10.09 14.67 17.10
CA PHE A 34 -11.02 15.53 16.36
C PHE A 34 -12.17 16.04 17.24
N ASN A 35 -12.68 15.21 18.15
CA ASN A 35 -13.72 15.62 19.11
C ASN A 35 -13.37 16.85 19.95
N ALA A 36 -12.08 17.15 20.17
CA ALA A 36 -11.68 18.33 20.94
C ALA A 36 -11.78 19.64 20.17
N PHE A 37 -11.75 19.57 18.83
CA PHE A 37 -11.92 20.74 17.96
C PHE A 37 -12.55 20.25 16.64
N PRO A 38 -13.88 20.03 16.63
CA PRO A 38 -14.58 19.27 15.59
C PRO A 38 -14.92 20.11 14.35
N GLU A 39 -13.93 20.88 13.90
CA GLU A 39 -14.01 21.76 12.74
C GLU A 39 -12.89 21.40 11.78
N LEU A 40 -12.97 21.81 10.52
CA LEU A 40 -11.91 21.72 9.54
C LEU A 40 -11.86 23.02 8.74
N HIS A 41 -10.64 23.53 8.56
CA HIS A 41 -10.36 24.78 7.90
C HIS A 41 -9.37 24.57 6.77
N TRP A 42 -9.37 25.51 5.83
CA TRP A 42 -8.30 25.63 4.85
C TRP A 42 -7.45 26.86 5.16
N GLY A 43 -6.14 26.72 5.09
CA GLY A 43 -5.16 27.77 5.38
C GLY A 43 -4.41 27.57 6.71
N SER A 44 -3.97 28.68 7.27
CA SER A 44 -3.11 28.72 8.45
C SER A 44 -3.86 29.01 9.76
N LYS A 45 -5.06 29.59 9.68
CA LYS A 45 -5.87 30.03 10.82
C LYS A 45 -7.17 29.23 10.95
N ALA A 46 -7.70 29.21 12.16
CA ALA A 46 -8.98 28.60 12.49
C ALA A 46 -9.95 29.73 12.87
N GLU A 47 -10.51 30.39 11.87
CA GLU A 47 -11.53 31.41 12.08
C GLU A 47 -12.91 30.70 12.11
N PRO A 48 -13.77 30.96 13.12
CA PRO A 48 -15.02 30.23 13.32
C PRO A 48 -15.95 30.20 12.10
N ASP A 49 -15.98 31.28 11.34
CA ASP A 49 -16.90 31.46 10.21
C ASP A 49 -16.33 30.89 8.88
N GLU A 50 -15.07 30.45 8.88
CA GLU A 50 -14.37 29.94 7.69
C GLU A 50 -14.29 28.40 7.66
N ALA A 51 -14.92 27.72 8.63
CA ALA A 51 -15.01 26.26 8.67
C ALA A 51 -15.82 25.73 7.48
N PHE A 52 -15.16 25.00 6.57
CA PHE A 52 -15.87 24.33 5.48
C PHE A 52 -16.54 23.02 5.96
N PHE A 53 -16.09 22.46 7.09
CA PHE A 53 -16.72 21.29 7.71
C PHE A 53 -16.69 21.43 9.23
N SER A 54 -17.82 21.21 9.89
CA SER A 54 -17.87 21.14 11.35
C SER A 54 -18.96 20.20 11.85
N ILE A 55 -18.78 19.66 13.04
CA ILE A 55 -19.80 18.86 13.73
C ILE A 55 -20.02 19.47 15.11
N ALA A 56 -21.21 20.03 15.31
CA ALA A 56 -21.57 20.77 16.51
C ALA A 56 -22.87 20.25 17.12
N ALA A 57 -23.16 20.68 18.35
CA ALA A 57 -24.47 20.53 18.95
C ALA A 57 -25.02 21.89 19.34
N THR A 58 -26.32 22.08 19.12
CA THR A 58 -27.04 23.29 19.50
C THR A 58 -28.24 22.88 20.34
N SER A 59 -28.57 23.68 21.36
CA SER A 59 -29.82 23.52 22.10
C SER A 59 -30.91 24.32 21.37
N GLU A 60 -31.85 23.62 20.75
CA GLU A 60 -33.05 24.20 20.12
C GLU A 60 -34.28 23.63 20.85
N ASP A 61 -35.23 24.48 21.26
CA ASP A 61 -36.48 24.07 21.92
C ASP A 61 -36.32 23.14 23.15
N ALA A 62 -35.30 23.39 23.97
CA ALA A 62 -34.92 22.58 25.14
C ALA A 62 -34.45 21.13 24.82
N GLU A 63 -34.25 20.80 23.54
CA GLU A 63 -33.61 19.58 23.08
C GLU A 63 -32.19 19.87 22.56
N VAL A 64 -31.24 18.99 22.86
CA VAL A 64 -29.88 19.08 22.31
C VAL A 64 -29.85 18.35 20.97
N ARG A 65 -29.66 19.09 19.88
CA ARG A 65 -29.59 18.56 18.52
C ARG A 65 -28.19 18.64 17.94
N GLY A 66 -27.82 17.63 17.16
CA GLY A 66 -26.50 17.51 16.54
C GLY A 66 -26.55 17.91 15.08
N TYR A 67 -25.67 18.82 14.66
CA TYR A 67 -25.62 19.31 13.29
C TYR A 67 -24.23 19.11 12.70
N THR A 68 -24.22 18.68 11.44
CA THR A 68 -23.01 18.65 10.62
C THR A 68 -23.11 19.76 9.58
N HIS A 69 -22.15 20.67 9.59
CA HIS A 69 -22.03 21.71 8.57
C HIS A 69 -21.02 21.27 7.52
N LEU A 70 -21.36 21.43 6.24
CA LEU A 70 -20.47 21.17 5.12
C LEU A 70 -20.69 22.23 4.04
N PHE A 71 -19.65 23.00 3.73
CA PHE A 71 -19.69 24.13 2.78
C PHE A 71 -20.87 25.09 3.03
N GLY A 72 -21.16 25.38 4.30
CA GLY A 72 -22.29 26.23 4.71
C GLY A 72 -23.66 25.53 4.75
N LEU A 73 -23.78 24.29 4.26
CA LEU A 73 -25.01 23.50 4.36
C LEU A 73 -25.09 22.86 5.76
N LYS A 74 -26.19 23.08 6.48
CA LYS A 74 -26.48 22.48 7.79
C LYS A 74 -27.30 21.19 7.60
N PHE A 75 -26.77 20.07 8.06
CA PHE A 75 -27.45 18.77 8.07
C PHE A 75 -27.78 18.38 9.51
N ASP A 76 -29.03 18.00 9.76
CA ASP A 76 -29.41 17.37 11.03
C ASP A 76 -28.84 15.96 11.08
N THR A 77 -27.92 15.74 12.01
CA THR A 77 -27.24 14.47 12.24
C THR A 77 -27.52 13.93 13.64
N THR A 78 -28.57 14.43 14.29
CA THR A 78 -28.98 14.04 15.64
C THR A 78 -29.12 12.51 15.74
N GLY A 79 -28.52 11.93 16.78
CA GLY A 79 -28.49 10.49 17.01
C GLY A 79 -27.30 9.76 16.37
N LEU A 80 -26.64 10.35 15.37
CA LEU A 80 -25.43 9.79 14.75
C LEU A 80 -24.17 10.59 15.11
N LEU A 81 -24.20 11.91 14.90
CA LEU A 81 -23.08 12.84 15.07
C LEU A 81 -23.52 14.10 15.82
N GLY A 82 -22.57 14.76 16.47
CA GLY A 82 -22.77 16.03 17.17
C GLY A 82 -23.30 15.89 18.59
N VAL A 83 -24.13 14.88 18.89
CA VAL A 83 -24.65 14.64 20.24
C VAL A 83 -24.45 13.19 20.66
N GLN A 84 -23.96 13.00 21.89
CA GLN A 84 -23.90 11.70 22.54
C GLN A 84 -24.80 11.68 23.77
N ASN A 85 -25.66 10.67 23.89
CA ASN A 85 -26.40 10.40 25.12
C ASN A 85 -25.50 9.70 26.14
N THR A 86 -25.36 10.31 27.31
CA THR A 86 -24.61 9.78 28.45
C THR A 86 -25.54 9.52 29.63
N ALA A 87 -25.06 8.84 30.67
CA ALA A 87 -25.84 8.63 31.90
C ALA A 87 -26.27 9.94 32.58
N THR A 88 -25.55 11.04 32.33
CA THR A 88 -25.84 12.38 32.85
C THR A 88 -26.66 13.26 31.90
N GLY A 89 -27.12 12.71 30.76
CA GLY A 89 -27.88 13.43 29.73
C GLY A 89 -27.14 13.59 28.39
N PRO A 90 -27.73 14.30 27.42
CA PRO A 90 -27.10 14.57 26.13
C PRO A 90 -25.90 15.51 26.29
N SER A 91 -24.77 15.16 25.68
CA SER A 91 -23.53 15.94 25.70
C SER A 91 -23.07 16.24 24.27
N PRO A 92 -22.55 17.45 23.99
CA PRO A 92 -21.96 17.77 22.69
C PRO A 92 -20.74 16.90 22.44
N ARG A 93 -20.72 16.18 21.31
CA ARG A 93 -19.58 15.37 20.86
C ARG A 93 -19.73 15.02 19.38
N ALA A 94 -18.71 15.29 18.58
CA ALA A 94 -18.78 15.03 17.14
C ALA A 94 -18.93 13.55 16.80
N PHE A 95 -18.02 12.71 17.30
CA PHE A 95 -18.01 11.26 17.13
C PHE A 95 -18.31 10.54 18.44
N PRO A 96 -19.23 9.57 18.45
CA PRO A 96 -19.67 8.89 19.68
C PRO A 96 -18.57 8.03 20.30
N SER A 97 -18.66 7.79 21.62
CA SER A 97 -17.63 7.10 22.39
C SER A 97 -17.25 5.70 21.89
N TRP A 98 -18.17 4.97 21.27
CA TRP A 98 -17.97 3.57 20.86
C TRP A 98 -17.06 3.41 19.61
N ILE A 99 -16.84 4.48 18.84
CA ILE A 99 -15.86 4.50 17.73
C ILE A 99 -14.56 5.22 18.08
N THR A 100 -14.37 5.63 19.33
CA THR A 100 -13.21 6.43 19.76
C THR A 100 -12.37 5.71 20.79
N ILE A 101 -11.05 5.91 20.73
CA ILE A 101 -10.11 5.39 21.74
C ILE A 101 -9.29 6.56 22.31
N PRO A 102 -9.35 6.81 23.64
CA PRO A 102 -10.25 6.23 24.63
C PRO A 102 -11.72 6.63 24.41
N GLY A 103 -12.67 5.80 24.89
CA GLY A 103 -14.10 6.05 24.70
C GLY A 103 -14.63 7.26 25.47
N TYR A 104 -14.14 7.52 26.69
CA TYR A 104 -14.45 8.74 27.44
C TYR A 104 -13.71 9.95 26.86
N PHE A 105 -14.32 11.13 26.93
CA PHE A 105 -13.76 12.37 26.34
C PHE A 105 -12.45 12.75 27.05
N TRP A 106 -11.31 12.50 26.39
CA TRP A 106 -9.98 12.74 26.95
C TRP A 106 -8.94 12.99 25.87
N LEU A 107 -8.72 14.27 25.54
CA LEU A 107 -7.80 14.70 24.48
C LEU A 107 -6.37 14.21 24.70
N ALA A 108 -5.83 14.37 25.91
CA ALA A 108 -4.47 13.94 26.22
C ALA A 108 -4.29 12.43 26.04
N GLY A 109 -5.29 11.63 26.43
CA GLY A 109 -5.31 10.19 26.21
C GLY A 109 -5.35 9.82 24.73
N GLY A 110 -6.25 10.44 23.96
CA GLY A 110 -6.34 10.24 22.51
C GLY A 110 -5.00 10.52 21.81
N ARG A 111 -4.35 11.63 22.15
CA ARG A 111 -3.02 11.98 21.63
C ARG A 111 -1.96 10.93 21.96
N ARG A 112 -1.91 10.40 23.19
CA ARG A 112 -0.93 9.38 23.58
C ARG A 112 -1.09 8.09 22.77
N TRP A 113 -2.31 7.58 22.64
CA TRP A 113 -2.60 6.40 21.81
C TRP A 113 -2.23 6.64 20.35
N HIS A 114 -2.61 7.80 19.82
CA HIS A 114 -2.36 8.15 18.43
C HIS A 114 -0.86 8.23 18.11
N PHE A 115 -0.07 8.93 18.93
CA PHE A 115 1.38 9.03 18.69
C PHE A 115 2.10 7.70 18.91
N PHE A 116 1.69 6.90 19.90
CA PHE A 116 2.30 5.59 20.14
C PHE A 116 2.13 4.65 18.94
N PHE A 117 0.90 4.49 18.43
CA PHE A 117 0.66 3.68 17.24
C PHE A 117 1.15 4.35 15.96
N GLY A 118 1.22 5.68 15.93
CA GLY A 118 1.82 6.43 14.83
C GLY A 118 3.28 6.05 14.64
N TRP A 119 4.06 6.02 15.72
CA TRP A 119 5.46 5.57 15.67
C TRP A 119 5.60 4.09 15.30
N ILE A 120 4.74 3.21 15.80
CA ILE A 120 4.72 1.80 15.39
C ILE A 120 4.47 1.69 13.87
N PHE A 121 3.46 2.40 13.36
CA PHE A 121 3.11 2.41 11.94
C PHE A 121 4.25 2.97 11.08
N THR A 122 4.86 4.09 11.48
CA THR A 122 5.98 4.71 10.77
C THR A 122 7.20 3.80 10.75
N ILE A 123 7.64 3.27 11.89
CA ILE A 123 8.83 2.41 11.97
C ILE A 123 8.61 1.12 11.19
N ASN A 124 7.44 0.48 11.36
CA ASN A 124 7.09 -0.74 10.62
C ASN A 124 7.07 -0.48 9.10
N GLY A 125 6.50 0.65 8.68
CA GLY A 125 6.47 1.08 7.28
C GLY A 125 7.86 1.31 6.69
N VAL A 126 8.74 2.01 7.42
CA VAL A 126 10.13 2.28 7.00
C VAL A 126 10.92 0.99 6.89
N LEU A 127 10.85 0.10 7.88
CA LEU A 127 11.53 -1.19 7.85
C LEU A 127 11.04 -2.05 6.67
N TYR A 128 9.73 -2.07 6.43
CA TYR A 128 9.16 -2.79 5.29
C TYR A 128 9.58 -2.17 3.95
N PHE A 129 9.61 -0.85 3.85
CA PHE A 129 10.10 -0.13 2.67
C PHE A 129 11.56 -0.50 2.36
N LEU A 130 12.45 -0.39 3.37
CA LEU A 130 13.86 -0.74 3.22
C LEU A 130 14.05 -2.20 2.82
N TYR A 131 13.31 -3.12 3.44
CA TYR A 131 13.31 -4.53 3.05
C TYR A 131 12.94 -4.73 1.58
N ASN A 132 11.91 -4.05 1.06
CA ASN A 132 11.50 -4.19 -0.34
C ASN A 132 12.49 -3.57 -1.32
N VAL A 133 13.10 -2.43 -0.97
CA VAL A 133 14.14 -1.77 -1.77
C VAL A 133 15.38 -2.66 -1.88
N LEU A 134 15.88 -3.18 -0.74
CA LEU A 134 17.09 -4.00 -0.70
C LEU A 134 16.93 -5.33 -1.46
N ASN A 135 15.73 -5.89 -1.51
CA ASN A 135 15.46 -7.13 -2.24
C ASN A 135 15.06 -6.92 -3.72
N GLY A 136 15.03 -5.68 -4.22
CA GLY A 136 14.73 -5.38 -5.64
C GLY A 136 13.28 -5.67 -6.08
N HIS A 137 12.36 -5.90 -5.15
CA HIS A 137 10.97 -6.32 -5.46
C HIS A 137 10.03 -5.16 -5.81
N MET A 138 10.46 -3.91 -5.64
CA MET A 138 9.63 -2.71 -5.78
C MET A 138 8.95 -2.57 -7.15
N ARG A 139 9.62 -2.93 -8.25
CA ARG A 139 9.11 -2.70 -9.62
C ARG A 139 7.94 -3.59 -10.01
N LYS A 140 7.73 -4.73 -9.36
CA LYS A 140 6.70 -5.72 -9.75
C LYS A 140 5.29 -5.36 -9.28
N PHE A 141 5.16 -4.49 -8.26
CA PHE A 141 3.87 -4.21 -7.61
C PHE A 141 3.29 -2.82 -7.93
N LEU A 142 4.05 -1.95 -8.59
CA LEU A 142 3.59 -0.59 -8.90
C LEU A 142 2.61 -0.59 -10.08
N PHE A 143 1.54 0.19 -9.91
CA PHE A 143 0.52 0.43 -10.92
C PHE A 143 1.12 1.23 -12.09
N THR A 144 0.87 0.75 -13.31
CA THR A 144 1.36 1.38 -14.53
C THR A 144 0.22 2.02 -15.32
N LEU A 145 0.54 2.93 -16.24
CA LEU A 145 -0.45 3.56 -17.14
C LEU A 145 -1.25 2.53 -17.96
N LYS A 146 -0.66 1.37 -18.27
CA LYS A 146 -1.33 0.28 -18.97
C LYS A 146 -2.40 -0.42 -18.11
N ASP A 147 -2.21 -0.43 -16.79
CA ASP A 147 -3.21 -0.96 -15.85
C ASP A 147 -4.39 0.02 -15.70
N ALA A 148 -4.15 1.34 -15.78
CA ALA A 148 -5.18 2.38 -15.65
C ALA A 148 -6.31 2.28 -16.69
N ILE A 149 -5.96 1.92 -17.92
CA ILE A 149 -6.91 1.73 -19.01
C ILE A 149 -7.91 0.60 -18.70
N GLN A 150 -7.52 -0.37 -17.86
CA GLN A 150 -8.35 -1.53 -17.52
C GLN A 150 -9.24 -1.32 -16.28
N VAL A 151 -9.05 -0.22 -15.54
CA VAL A 151 -9.81 0.07 -14.30
C VAL A 151 -11.31 0.20 -14.57
N PRO A 152 -11.79 0.97 -15.57
CA PRO A 152 -13.24 1.08 -15.82
C PRO A 152 -13.86 -0.27 -16.20
N ALA A 153 -13.17 -1.07 -17.01
CA ALA A 153 -13.63 -2.40 -17.42
C ALA A 153 -13.74 -3.37 -16.23
N MET A 154 -12.89 -3.20 -15.22
CA MET A 154 -12.94 -4.01 -14.01
C MET A 154 -14.01 -3.53 -13.01
N ILE A 155 -14.23 -2.22 -12.89
CA ILE A 155 -15.36 -1.67 -12.11
C ILE A 155 -16.68 -2.20 -12.70
N ALA A 156 -16.83 -2.18 -14.03
CA ALA A 156 -17.99 -2.74 -14.71
C ALA A 156 -18.17 -4.24 -14.42
N TYR A 157 -17.08 -5.01 -14.34
CA TYR A 157 -17.14 -6.41 -13.94
C TYR A 157 -17.65 -6.60 -12.51
N TYR A 158 -17.13 -5.84 -11.53
CA TYR A 158 -17.59 -5.92 -10.14
C TYR A 158 -19.03 -5.44 -9.93
N LEU A 159 -19.46 -4.44 -10.69
CA LEU A 159 -20.85 -3.98 -10.71
C LEU A 159 -21.79 -4.93 -11.50
N ARG A 160 -21.27 -6.07 -11.97
CA ARG A 160 -21.98 -7.05 -12.81
C ARG A 160 -22.52 -6.48 -14.13
N LEU A 161 -22.04 -5.32 -14.56
CA LEU A 161 -22.29 -4.72 -15.87
C LEU A 161 -21.53 -5.47 -16.98
N ARG A 162 -20.49 -6.24 -16.61
CA ARG A 162 -19.72 -7.09 -17.52
C ARG A 162 -19.62 -8.51 -16.98
N ARG A 163 -19.81 -9.52 -17.86
CA ARG A 163 -19.79 -10.94 -17.49
C ARG A 163 -18.39 -11.55 -17.39
N GLU A 164 -17.45 -11.10 -18.21
CA GLU A 164 -16.09 -11.64 -18.25
C GLU A 164 -15.10 -10.74 -17.50
N SER A 165 -14.22 -11.37 -16.71
CA SER A 165 -13.16 -10.66 -16.00
C SER A 165 -12.09 -10.20 -17.00
N PRO A 166 -11.70 -8.91 -17.01
CA PRO A 166 -10.56 -8.42 -17.78
C PRO A 166 -9.19 -8.90 -17.26
N GLN A 167 -9.13 -9.65 -16.15
CA GLN A 167 -7.88 -9.99 -15.48
C GLN A 167 -7.01 -10.96 -16.29
N LYS A 168 -5.78 -10.55 -16.62
CA LYS A 168 -4.78 -11.37 -17.34
C LYS A 168 -3.54 -11.75 -16.50
N GLY A 169 -3.46 -11.33 -15.24
CA GLY A 169 -2.29 -11.54 -14.39
C GLY A 169 -2.65 -11.84 -12.92
N GLU A 170 -1.62 -12.12 -12.12
CA GLU A 170 -1.75 -12.52 -10.71
C GLU A 170 -2.52 -11.49 -9.86
N TYR A 171 -2.37 -10.19 -10.17
CA TYR A 171 -3.09 -9.09 -9.53
C TYR A 171 -4.01 -8.36 -10.50
N ASN A 172 -5.21 -8.06 -10.03
CA ASN A 172 -6.18 -7.22 -10.72
C ASN A 172 -5.66 -5.75 -10.80
N PRO A 173 -5.88 -5.01 -11.91
CA PRO A 173 -5.65 -3.56 -11.98
C PRO A 173 -6.14 -2.74 -10.77
N LEU A 174 -7.32 -3.06 -10.21
CA LEU A 174 -7.83 -2.40 -9.00
C LEU A 174 -6.98 -2.71 -7.76
N GLN A 175 -6.48 -3.94 -7.63
CA GLN A 175 -5.60 -4.33 -6.54
C GLN A 175 -4.24 -3.61 -6.65
N LYS A 176 -3.65 -3.56 -7.85
CA LYS A 176 -2.41 -2.81 -8.09
C LYS A 176 -2.57 -1.31 -7.81
N MET A 177 -3.70 -0.73 -8.23
CA MET A 177 -4.03 0.67 -7.95
C MET A 177 -4.13 0.91 -6.44
N ALA A 178 -4.79 0.01 -5.73
CA ALA A 178 -4.97 0.09 -4.27
C ALA A 178 -3.64 -0.06 -3.51
N TYR A 179 -2.76 -0.99 -3.91
CA TYR A 179 -1.43 -1.11 -3.30
C TYR A 179 -0.56 0.11 -3.56
N THR A 180 -0.59 0.62 -4.79
CA THR A 180 0.22 1.78 -5.18
C THR A 180 -0.28 3.04 -4.49
N SER A 181 -1.59 3.26 -4.41
CA SER A 181 -2.15 4.42 -3.72
C SER A 181 -1.78 4.39 -2.24
N VAL A 182 -1.95 3.26 -1.54
CA VAL A 182 -1.60 3.17 -0.12
C VAL A 182 -0.12 3.37 0.12
N PHE A 183 0.73 2.73 -0.66
CA PHE A 183 2.17 2.74 -0.42
C PHE A 183 2.85 4.05 -0.84
N VAL A 184 2.46 4.62 -1.98
CA VAL A 184 3.13 5.79 -2.58
C VAL A 184 2.45 7.10 -2.22
N ILE A 185 1.13 7.09 -1.96
CA ILE A 185 0.34 8.31 -1.78
C ILE A 185 -0.16 8.42 -0.34
N LEU A 186 -1.05 7.52 0.11
CA LEU A 186 -1.72 7.67 1.40
C LEU A 186 -0.72 7.59 2.56
N THR A 187 0.15 6.59 2.59
CA THR A 187 1.10 6.40 3.71
C THR A 187 2.08 7.58 3.83
N PRO A 188 2.79 8.01 2.77
CA PRO A 188 3.69 9.15 2.90
C PRO A 188 2.96 10.44 3.27
N LEU A 189 1.82 10.74 2.63
CA LEU A 189 1.10 11.98 2.88
C LEU A 189 0.47 12.03 4.28
N VAL A 190 -0.05 10.91 4.82
CA VAL A 190 -0.63 10.91 6.16
C VAL A 190 0.46 11.09 7.22
N LEU A 191 1.64 10.49 7.00
CA LEU A 191 2.82 10.69 7.84
C LEU A 191 3.26 12.16 7.78
N LEU A 192 3.49 12.71 6.60
CA LEU A 192 3.96 14.09 6.42
C LEU A 192 2.98 15.11 7.01
N SER A 193 1.68 14.96 6.77
CA SER A 193 0.66 15.83 7.37
C SER A 193 0.59 15.67 8.90
N GLY A 194 0.82 14.46 9.42
CA GLY A 194 0.94 14.20 10.86
C GLY A 194 2.13 14.91 11.50
N LEU A 195 3.30 14.85 10.85
CA LEU A 195 4.52 15.54 11.28
C LEU A 195 4.34 17.06 11.20
N ALA A 196 3.64 17.57 10.18
CA ALA A 196 3.34 19.00 10.00
C ALA A 196 2.49 19.60 11.14
N MET A 197 1.70 18.76 11.83
CA MET A 197 0.89 19.19 12.98
C MET A 197 1.65 19.14 14.32
N SER A 198 2.84 18.55 14.36
CA SER A 198 3.60 18.33 15.60
C SER A 198 4.38 19.59 15.99
N PRO A 199 4.10 20.21 17.17
CA PRO A 199 4.83 21.40 17.62
C PRO A 199 6.33 21.14 17.80
N GLN A 200 6.71 19.94 18.25
CA GLN A 200 8.10 19.57 18.48
C GLN A 200 8.88 19.44 17.17
N LEU A 201 8.25 18.92 16.12
CA LEU A 201 8.91 18.73 14.84
C LEU A 201 8.90 19.99 13.98
N ASP A 202 8.01 20.94 14.26
CA ASP A 202 8.02 22.26 13.62
C ASP A 202 9.35 23.00 13.81
N ILE A 203 10.05 22.74 14.92
CA ILE A 203 11.39 23.30 15.19
C ILE A 203 12.41 22.80 14.15
N ALA A 204 12.35 21.51 13.79
CA ALA A 204 13.28 20.89 12.85
C ALA A 204 12.82 21.02 11.38
N PHE A 205 11.51 21.08 11.14
CA PHE A 205 10.87 21.05 9.82
C PHE A 205 9.86 22.19 9.64
N ASN A 206 10.29 23.43 9.92
CA ASN A 206 9.44 24.63 9.85
C ASN A 206 8.77 24.88 8.48
N TRP A 207 9.31 24.33 7.40
CA TRP A 207 8.77 24.43 6.05
C TRP A 207 7.59 23.48 5.80
N LEU A 208 7.46 22.42 6.62
CA LEU A 208 6.50 21.36 6.37
C LEU A 208 5.05 21.81 6.54
N PRO A 209 4.66 22.59 7.57
CA PRO A 209 3.32 23.18 7.62
C PRO A 209 3.05 24.10 6.44
N ALA A 210 4.05 24.89 6.00
CA ALA A 210 3.91 25.78 4.86
C ALA A 210 3.66 25.02 3.55
N ALA A 211 4.25 23.83 3.38
CA ALA A 211 3.99 22.95 2.23
C ALA A 211 2.53 22.49 2.14
N PHE A 212 1.79 22.44 3.26
CA PHE A 212 0.36 22.18 3.29
C PHE A 212 -0.49 23.46 3.27
N ALA A 213 0.09 24.65 3.09
CA ALA A 213 -0.57 25.96 3.25
C ALA A 213 -1.01 26.28 4.70
N GLY A 214 -0.40 25.65 5.69
CA GLY A 214 -0.60 25.92 7.11
C GLY A 214 -0.97 24.69 7.94
N ARG A 215 -0.94 24.84 9.27
CA ARG A 215 -1.27 23.75 10.22
C ARG A 215 -2.73 23.30 10.13
N GLN A 216 -3.65 24.22 9.83
CA GLN A 216 -5.07 23.88 9.74
C GLN A 216 -5.36 23.09 8.46
N SER A 217 -4.81 23.51 7.32
CA SER A 217 -4.81 22.69 6.10
C SER A 217 -4.16 21.32 6.33
N ALA A 218 -3.03 21.24 7.04
CA ALA A 218 -2.40 19.95 7.35
C ALA A 218 -3.34 19.03 8.14
N ARG A 219 -4.10 19.57 9.10
CA ARG A 219 -5.14 18.80 9.83
C ARG A 219 -6.23 18.32 8.90
N THR A 220 -6.73 19.18 8.02
CA THR A 220 -7.73 18.84 7.01
C THR A 220 -7.25 17.72 6.10
N VAL A 221 -6.05 17.85 5.54
CA VAL A 221 -5.45 16.82 4.68
C VAL A 221 -5.26 15.51 5.44
N HIS A 222 -4.75 15.57 6.67
CA HIS A 222 -4.56 14.39 7.50
C HIS A 222 -5.89 13.66 7.78
N PHE A 223 -6.94 14.41 8.09
CA PHE A 223 -8.27 13.86 8.34
C PHE A 223 -8.87 13.21 7.08
N ILE A 224 -8.76 13.87 5.93
CA ILE A 224 -9.19 13.33 4.63
C ILE A 224 -8.44 12.03 4.31
N LEU A 225 -7.11 12.00 4.53
CA LEU A 225 -6.29 10.81 4.30
C LEU A 225 -6.64 9.67 5.26
N ALA A 226 -6.96 9.96 6.52
CA ALA A 226 -7.43 8.97 7.49
C ALA A 226 -8.73 8.30 7.03
N PHE A 227 -9.70 9.08 6.51
CA PHE A 227 -10.90 8.52 5.89
C PHE A 227 -10.59 7.79 4.57
N GLY A 228 -9.59 8.24 3.81
CA GLY A 228 -9.07 7.51 2.65
C GLY A 228 -8.58 6.11 3.01
N PHE A 229 -7.83 5.97 4.12
CA PHE A 229 -7.43 4.67 4.67
C PHE A 229 -8.62 3.83 5.13
N LEU A 230 -9.62 4.45 5.75
CA LEU A 230 -10.85 3.76 6.15
C LEU A 230 -11.57 3.18 4.93
N PHE A 231 -11.81 3.97 3.88
CA PHE A 231 -12.48 3.51 2.66
C PHE A 231 -11.66 2.46 1.91
N PHE A 232 -10.34 2.63 1.84
CA PHE A 232 -9.45 1.59 1.32
C PHE A 232 -9.62 0.28 2.11
N THR A 233 -9.66 0.35 3.45
CA THR A 233 -9.80 -0.84 4.30
C THR A 233 -11.13 -1.54 4.06
N PHE A 234 -12.23 -0.79 3.94
CA PHE A 234 -13.54 -1.36 3.59
C PHE A 234 -13.51 -2.04 2.22
N GLY A 235 -12.97 -1.37 1.18
CA GLY A 235 -12.84 -1.96 -0.15
C GLY A 235 -11.95 -3.19 -0.17
N HIS A 236 -10.84 -3.17 0.57
CA HIS A 236 -9.92 -4.29 0.74
C HIS A 236 -10.62 -5.49 1.40
N VAL A 237 -11.31 -5.29 2.52
CA VAL A 237 -12.04 -6.36 3.22
C VAL A 237 -13.17 -6.91 2.36
N PHE A 238 -13.91 -6.04 1.66
CA PHE A 238 -14.96 -6.48 0.72
C PHE A 238 -14.40 -7.40 -0.37
N MET A 239 -13.24 -7.05 -0.94
CA MET A 239 -12.55 -7.89 -1.92
C MET A 239 -12.12 -9.23 -1.32
N VAL A 240 -11.58 -9.23 -0.10
CA VAL A 240 -11.18 -10.48 0.60
C VAL A 240 -12.39 -11.38 0.83
N LEU A 241 -13.54 -10.83 1.22
CA LEU A 241 -14.78 -11.56 1.47
C LEU A 241 -15.36 -12.17 0.20
N THR A 242 -15.33 -11.43 -0.91
CA THR A 242 -15.97 -11.84 -2.18
C THR A 242 -15.11 -12.74 -3.05
N THR A 243 -13.78 -12.71 -2.91
CA THR A 243 -12.84 -13.47 -3.76
C THR A 243 -12.35 -14.79 -3.15
N GLY A 244 -12.86 -15.17 -1.97
CA GLY A 244 -12.50 -16.42 -1.29
C GLY A 244 -11.89 -16.19 0.09
N PHE A 245 -12.74 -15.75 1.04
CA PHE A 245 -12.36 -15.37 2.40
C PHE A 245 -11.39 -16.34 3.08
N LEU A 246 -11.75 -17.63 3.18
CA LEU A 246 -10.94 -18.62 3.91
C LEU A 246 -9.54 -18.78 3.31
N ASN A 247 -9.43 -18.78 1.98
CA ASN A 247 -8.16 -18.98 1.30
C ASN A 247 -7.25 -17.74 1.41
N ASN A 248 -7.84 -16.56 1.31
CA ASN A 248 -7.15 -15.29 1.50
C ASN A 248 -6.65 -15.12 2.94
N MET A 249 -7.52 -15.40 3.92
CA MET A 249 -7.16 -15.36 5.34
C MET A 249 -6.08 -16.37 5.68
N ARG A 250 -6.20 -17.61 5.19
CA ARG A 250 -5.16 -18.63 5.37
C ARG A 250 -3.82 -18.17 4.81
N SER A 251 -3.81 -17.60 3.61
CA SER A 251 -2.60 -17.05 3.00
C SER A 251 -1.95 -15.97 3.87
N MET A 252 -2.73 -15.06 4.49
CA MET A 252 -2.18 -14.00 5.35
C MET A 252 -1.81 -14.44 6.77
N VAL A 253 -2.34 -15.56 7.25
CA VAL A 253 -1.95 -16.12 8.56
C VAL A 253 -0.77 -17.08 8.40
N THR A 254 -0.89 -18.07 7.52
CA THR A 254 0.10 -19.16 7.39
C THR A 254 1.12 -18.94 6.28
N GLY A 255 0.78 -18.13 5.27
CA GLY A 255 1.58 -17.94 4.05
C GLY A 255 1.17 -18.84 2.88
N TRP A 256 0.26 -19.80 3.10
CA TRP A 256 -0.07 -20.83 2.12
C TRP A 256 -1.46 -20.63 1.50
N HIS A 257 -1.51 -20.60 0.18
CA HIS A 257 -2.71 -20.46 -0.63
C HIS A 257 -3.08 -21.77 -1.31
N ASN A 258 -4.38 -22.03 -1.48
CA ASN A 258 -4.90 -23.26 -2.05
C ASN A 258 -5.23 -22.99 -3.51
N ASP A 259 -4.46 -23.55 -4.42
CA ASP A 259 -4.77 -23.47 -5.84
C ASP A 259 -5.47 -24.75 -6.27
N LYS A 260 -6.68 -24.59 -6.83
CA LYS A 260 -7.33 -25.68 -7.55
C LYS A 260 -6.61 -25.83 -8.87
N ILE A 261 -5.63 -26.73 -8.93
CA ILE A 261 -5.00 -27.12 -10.19
C ILE A 261 -6.12 -27.71 -11.07
N ALA A 262 -6.44 -27.04 -12.19
CA ALA A 262 -7.20 -27.68 -13.26
C ALA A 262 -6.40 -28.92 -13.68
N PRO A 263 -7.01 -30.12 -13.76
CA PRO A 263 -6.27 -31.34 -14.03
C PRO A 263 -5.42 -31.12 -15.27
N THR A 264 -4.11 -31.25 -15.11
CA THR A 264 -3.17 -31.32 -16.23
C THR A 264 -3.78 -32.32 -17.20
N ILE A 265 -4.16 -31.88 -18.39
CA ILE A 265 -4.55 -32.82 -19.44
C ILE A 265 -3.30 -33.66 -19.64
N GLU A 266 -3.36 -34.88 -19.11
CA GLU A 266 -2.41 -35.94 -19.42
C GLU A 266 -2.55 -36.13 -20.92
N VAL A 267 -1.65 -35.50 -21.68
CA VAL A 267 -1.55 -35.76 -23.11
C VAL A 267 -1.18 -37.22 -23.18
N ALA A 268 -2.17 -38.05 -23.52
CA ALA A 268 -1.95 -39.46 -23.79
C ALA A 268 -0.75 -39.55 -24.75
N PRO A 269 0.22 -40.45 -24.51
CA PRO A 269 1.36 -40.59 -25.40
C PRO A 269 0.83 -40.75 -26.82
N GLU A 270 1.25 -39.87 -27.72
CA GLU A 270 0.89 -39.97 -29.13
C GLU A 270 1.19 -41.41 -29.57
N THR A 271 0.14 -42.16 -29.92
CA THR A 271 0.30 -43.47 -30.55
C THR A 271 1.22 -43.28 -31.76
N PRO A 272 2.27 -44.10 -31.91
CA PRO A 272 3.17 -43.99 -33.05
C PRO A 272 2.36 -44.03 -34.34
N VAL A 273 2.33 -42.92 -35.06
CA VAL A 273 1.68 -42.83 -36.36
C VAL A 273 2.41 -43.81 -37.28
N ALA A 274 1.71 -44.86 -37.70
CA ALA A 274 2.22 -45.79 -38.70
C ALA A 274 2.59 -45.03 -39.98
N PRO A 275 3.70 -45.36 -40.66
CA PRO A 275 4.11 -44.66 -41.87
C PRO A 275 3.02 -44.80 -42.94
N SER A 276 2.55 -43.66 -43.44
CA SER A 276 1.53 -43.56 -44.49
C SER A 276 2.06 -44.18 -45.80
N PRO A 277 1.25 -44.92 -46.57
CA PRO A 277 1.70 -45.54 -47.82
C PRO A 277 1.98 -44.49 -48.89
N THR A 278 3.15 -44.67 -49.51
CA THR A 278 3.75 -43.93 -50.62
C THR A 278 2.76 -43.68 -51.77
N ALA A 279 2.60 -42.42 -52.18
CA ALA A 279 2.01 -42.06 -53.48
C ALA A 279 3.08 -42.18 -54.59
N PRO A 280 2.69 -42.56 -55.83
CA PRO A 280 3.66 -42.95 -56.86
C PRO A 280 4.40 -41.75 -57.45
N SER A 281 5.70 -41.93 -57.65
CA SER A 281 6.62 -40.99 -58.29
C SER A 281 6.30 -40.83 -59.78
N LEU A 282 6.00 -39.59 -60.20
CA LEU A 282 6.07 -39.17 -61.59
C LEU A 282 7.52 -38.86 -61.94
N SER A 283 8.03 -39.62 -62.89
CA SER A 283 9.33 -39.54 -63.53
C SER A 283 9.52 -38.23 -64.30
N ILE A 284 10.64 -37.55 -64.06
CA ILE A 284 11.25 -36.63 -65.03
C ILE A 284 12.70 -37.07 -65.23
N GLU A 285 13.00 -37.42 -66.48
CA GLU A 285 14.31 -37.75 -67.05
C GLU A 285 15.26 -36.53 -67.04
N GLY A 286 16.58 -36.80 -67.01
CA GLY A 286 17.57 -35.82 -67.50
C GLY A 286 18.94 -35.82 -66.82
N GLU A 287 19.76 -36.82 -67.18
CA GLU A 287 21.23 -36.86 -67.31
C GLU A 287 22.17 -35.81 -66.67
N GLY A 288 23.28 -36.29 -66.08
CA GLY A 288 24.59 -35.61 -66.23
C GLY A 288 25.60 -35.62 -65.06
N LYS A 289 26.38 -36.71 -64.95
CA LYS A 289 27.81 -36.88 -64.54
C LYS A 289 28.57 -35.86 -63.65
N GLY A 290 29.39 -36.42 -62.73
CA GLY A 290 30.70 -35.89 -62.27
C GLY A 290 30.86 -35.93 -60.74
N GLU A 291 31.43 -36.97 -60.12
CA GLU A 291 32.87 -37.23 -59.82
C GLU A 291 33.51 -36.33 -58.74
N GLU A 292 34.24 -37.02 -57.83
CA GLU A 292 35.32 -36.59 -56.92
C GLU A 292 35.05 -36.24 -55.43
N GLU A 293 35.82 -36.96 -54.62
CA GLU A 293 36.11 -36.87 -53.17
C GLU A 293 37.63 -36.53 -53.05
N PRO A 294 38.27 -36.49 -51.87
CA PRO A 294 38.28 -35.53 -50.75
C PRO A 294 39.69 -34.86 -50.54
N GLU A 295 39.84 -33.92 -49.60
CA GLU A 295 41.12 -33.59 -48.92
C GLU A 295 40.92 -32.55 -47.80
N ASN A 296 41.92 -32.20 -46.98
CA ASN A 296 42.47 -32.78 -45.75
C ASN A 296 43.13 -31.61 -44.96
N MET A 297 43.46 -31.82 -43.67
CA MET A 297 44.43 -31.06 -42.81
C MET A 297 44.02 -29.64 -42.31
N ALA A 298 44.36 -29.12 -41.12
CA ALA A 298 45.29 -29.44 -40.01
C ALA A 298 44.75 -28.69 -38.74
N SER A 299 44.69 -29.22 -37.50
CA SER A 299 45.73 -29.37 -36.44
C SER A 299 46.41 -28.04 -36.03
N HIS A 300 46.70 -27.63 -34.78
CA HIS A 300 46.83 -28.30 -33.47
C HIS A 300 47.14 -27.23 -32.38
N GLN A 301 46.72 -27.47 -31.10
CA GLN A 301 47.45 -27.39 -29.79
C GLN A 301 48.33 -26.14 -29.42
N THR A 302 48.61 -25.71 -28.16
CA THR A 302 48.35 -26.10 -26.75
C THR A 302 48.95 -25.07 -25.76
N SER A 303 48.36 -25.00 -24.53
CA SER A 303 48.94 -24.88 -23.16
C SER A 303 49.83 -23.69 -22.68
N GLU A 304 49.32 -22.93 -21.67
CA GLU A 304 49.77 -22.67 -20.26
C GLU A 304 51.27 -22.75 -19.82
N PRO A 305 51.73 -22.30 -18.59
CA PRO A 305 51.06 -21.75 -17.38
C PRO A 305 51.81 -20.60 -16.57
N GLU A 306 51.19 -20.18 -15.43
CA GLU A 306 51.70 -19.88 -14.05
C GLU A 306 52.57 -18.66 -13.57
N LEU A 307 52.03 -17.99 -12.52
CA LEU A 307 52.55 -17.56 -11.18
C LEU A 307 53.63 -16.45 -10.93
N LYS A 308 53.30 -15.53 -9.98
CA LYS A 308 54.05 -14.92 -8.81
C LYS A 308 53.52 -13.48 -8.51
N ALA A 309 53.00 -13.09 -7.34
CA ALA A 309 53.53 -12.95 -5.96
C ALA A 309 54.47 -11.74 -5.74
N ASP A 310 54.08 -10.73 -4.93
CA ASP A 310 54.70 -10.28 -3.64
C ASP A 310 54.53 -8.77 -3.23
N ALA A 311 54.47 -8.58 -1.88
CA ALA A 311 54.73 -7.42 -0.96
C ALA A 311 54.27 -5.97 -1.27
N GLN A 312 53.63 -5.15 -0.41
CA GLN A 312 53.73 -4.81 1.04
C GLN A 312 54.82 -3.75 1.39
N GLU A 313 54.44 -2.48 1.62
CA GLU A 313 55.02 -1.59 2.66
C GLU A 313 54.23 -0.26 2.85
N ASN A 314 54.15 0.21 4.10
CA ASN A 314 53.64 1.50 4.65
C ASN A 314 54.91 2.28 5.17
N PRO A 315 54.94 3.38 5.96
CA PRO A 315 53.98 4.44 6.40
C PRO A 315 54.58 5.89 6.43
N LYS A 316 53.85 6.85 7.07
CA LYS A 316 54.27 8.17 7.66
C LYS A 316 54.37 9.36 6.68
N ASP A 317 54.12 10.64 7.04
CA ASP A 317 54.12 11.36 8.33
C ASP A 317 53.39 12.73 8.25
N GLU A 318 53.05 13.28 9.43
CA GLU A 318 52.99 14.72 9.85
C GLU A 318 52.10 15.75 9.12
N GLY A 319 51.41 16.72 9.75
CA GLY A 319 51.37 17.19 11.13
C GLY A 319 50.58 18.52 11.28
N GLY A 320 50.31 18.94 12.53
CA GLY A 320 50.02 20.32 12.97
C GLY A 320 48.55 20.80 12.90
N VAL A 321 47.73 20.92 13.97
CA VAL A 321 47.78 21.68 15.24
C VAL A 321 47.25 23.13 15.16
N ASN A 322 46.30 23.43 16.10
CA ASN A 322 45.92 24.71 16.72
C ASN A 322 44.98 25.69 15.97
N GLU A 323 44.10 26.47 16.62
CA GLU A 323 43.55 26.61 17.98
C GLU A 323 42.47 27.73 17.92
N LYS A 324 41.53 27.76 18.89
CA LYS A 324 40.82 28.95 19.45
C LYS A 324 39.88 29.77 18.52
N SER A 325 38.84 30.46 18.99
CA SER A 325 38.13 30.60 20.26
C SER A 325 36.87 31.47 20.04
N LYS A 326 35.84 31.26 20.88
CA LYS A 326 34.91 32.28 21.46
C LYS A 326 34.30 33.37 20.55
N SER A 327 32.97 33.36 20.46
CA SER A 327 32.10 34.30 21.19
C SER A 327 30.66 33.77 21.24
#